data_AF-A0A6B3EP83-F1
#
_entry.id   AF-A0A6B3EP83-F1
#
_cell.length_a   1.000
_cell.length_b   1.000
_cell.length_c   1.000
_cell.angle_alpha   90.00
_cell.angle_beta   90.00
_cell.angle_gamma   90.00
#
_symmetry.space_group_name_H-M   'P 1'
#
loop_
_entity.id
_entity.type
_entity.pdbx_description
1 polymer ?
#
loop_
_entity_poly.entity_id
_entity_poly.type
_entity_poly.pdbx_seq_one_letter_code
_entity_poly.pdbx_strand_id
1 'polypeptide(L)'
;MRSENVPFTGGPLDGRALPVLLGATGHPPKWYEVPVPDADGGPATVHAYRRVPAGYSKRLGIQRGWVYEYAPGGRERHSPKWPWSKPG
;
A
#
# COMPACT_ATOMS: atom_id res chain seq x y z
N MET A 1 -5.24 15.01 -12.43
CA MET A 1 -5.16 13.94 -11.39
C MET A 1 -4.40 14.51 -10.21
N ARG A 2 -4.79 14.21 -8.96
CA ARG A 2 -4.15 14.74 -7.74
C ARG A 2 -3.19 13.70 -7.16
N SER A 3 -2.04 14.16 -6.67
CA SER A 3 -1.12 13.35 -5.85
C SER A 3 -1.06 13.88 -4.42
N GLU A 4 -0.65 13.02 -3.49
CA GLU A 4 -0.36 13.35 -2.10
C GLU A 4 0.93 12.69 -1.66
N ASN A 5 1.74 13.39 -0.84
CA ASN A 5 2.94 12.82 -0.26
C ASN A 5 2.56 11.89 0.89
N VAL A 6 2.58 10.58 0.64
CA VAL A 6 2.21 9.55 1.63
C VAL A 6 3.47 8.96 2.25
N PRO A 7 3.58 8.89 3.59
CA PRO A 7 4.71 8.26 4.27
C PRO A 7 4.71 6.73 4.10
N PHE A 8 5.90 6.15 4.12
CA PHE A 8 6.17 4.71 4.08
C PHE A 8 6.88 4.28 5.35
N THR A 9 6.53 3.10 5.86
CA THR A 9 7.07 2.51 7.09
C THR A 9 7.47 1.06 6.87
N GLY A 10 8.66 0.70 7.37
CA GLY A 10 9.32 -0.57 7.15
C GLY A 10 9.84 -0.76 5.72
N GLY A 11 10.57 -1.87 5.51
CA GLY A 11 11.09 -2.24 4.20
C GLY A 11 12.06 -1.23 3.58
N PRO A 12 12.34 -1.31 2.27
CA PRO A 12 13.31 -0.44 1.60
C PRO A 12 12.96 1.05 1.54
N LEU A 13 11.70 1.43 1.79
CA LEU A 13 11.23 2.81 1.73
C LEU A 13 10.97 3.41 3.11
N ASP A 14 11.42 2.77 4.18
CA ASP A 14 11.18 3.23 5.54
C ASP A 14 11.62 4.69 5.74
N GLY A 15 10.75 5.48 6.40
CA GLY A 15 10.98 6.90 6.67
C GLY A 15 10.84 7.83 5.46
N ARG A 16 10.55 7.31 4.26
CA ARG A 16 10.35 8.14 3.06
C ARG A 16 8.88 8.55 2.91
N ALA A 17 8.65 9.69 2.29
CA ALA A 17 7.34 10.10 1.81
C ALA A 17 7.39 10.29 0.29
N LEU A 18 6.46 9.66 -0.44
CA LEU A 18 6.44 9.72 -1.91
C LEU A 18 5.13 10.33 -2.41
N PRO A 19 5.15 11.08 -3.52
CA PRO A 19 3.94 11.56 -4.16
C PRO A 19 3.20 10.39 -4.81
N VAL A 20 2.09 9.98 -4.21
CA VAL A 20 1.23 8.90 -4.69
C VAL A 20 -0.01 9.48 -5.34
N LEU A 21 -0.36 8.99 -6.52
CA LEU A 21 -1.58 9.38 -7.22
C LEU A 21 -2.81 8.91 -6.45
N LEU A 22 -3.76 9.82 -6.24
CA LEU A 22 -5.02 9.51 -5.59
C LEU A 22 -6.05 9.00 -6.60
N GLY A 23 -6.87 8.04 -6.18
CA GLY A 23 -8.02 7.60 -6.95
C GLY A 23 -9.16 8.63 -6.96
N ALA A 24 -10.24 8.33 -7.68
CA ALA A 24 -11.41 9.21 -7.76
C ALA A 24 -12.04 9.56 -6.39
N THR A 25 -11.88 8.67 -5.39
CA THR A 25 -12.33 8.89 -4.01
C THR A 25 -11.37 9.74 -3.17
N GLY A 26 -10.29 10.26 -3.76
CA GLY A 26 -9.26 11.01 -3.04
C GLY A 26 -8.37 10.15 -2.14
N HIS A 27 -8.48 8.83 -2.21
CA HIS A 27 -7.65 7.93 -1.42
C HIS A 27 -6.48 7.38 -2.25
N PRO A 28 -5.29 7.21 -1.64
CA PRO A 28 -4.18 6.52 -2.30
C PRO A 28 -4.55 5.04 -2.52
N PRO A 29 -3.93 4.32 -3.46
CA PRO A 29 -4.25 2.91 -3.73
C PRO A 29 -4.17 2.02 -2.48
N LYS A 30 -4.96 0.95 -2.41
CA LYS A 30 -4.88 0.01 -1.27
C LYS A 30 -3.50 -0.64 -1.14
N TRP A 31 -2.87 -0.92 -2.28
CA TRP A 31 -1.57 -1.56 -2.39
C TRP A 31 -0.64 -0.70 -3.25
N TYR A 32 0.62 -0.61 -2.85
CA TYR A 32 1.68 0.02 -3.61
C TYR A 32 2.82 -0.97 -3.78
N GLU A 33 3.19 -1.27 -5.01
CA GLU A 33 4.23 -2.25 -5.35
C GLU A 33 5.41 -1.53 -5.99
N VAL A 34 6.61 -1.78 -5.48
CA VAL A 34 7.84 -1.16 -5.96
C VAL A 34 8.78 -2.26 -6.44
N PRO A 35 9.08 -2.32 -7.75
CA PRO A 35 10.16 -3.16 -8.24
C PRO A 35 11.50 -2.51 -7.90
N VAL A 36 12.32 -3.21 -7.13
CA VAL A 36 13.70 -2.82 -6.83
C VAL A 36 14.62 -3.72 -7.64
N PRO A 37 15.42 -3.15 -8.58
CA PRO A 37 16.39 -3.92 -9.34
C PRO A 37 17.39 -4.62 -8.42
N ASP A 38 17.78 -5.82 -8.81
CA ASP A 38 18.88 -6.53 -8.15
C ASP A 38 20.22 -5.87 -8.52
N ALA A 39 21.11 -5.74 -7.54
CA ALA A 39 22.39 -5.05 -7.72
C ALA A 39 23.35 -5.82 -8.65
N ASP A 40 23.23 -7.15 -8.70
CA ASP A 40 24.07 -8.04 -9.51
C ASP A 40 23.43 -8.34 -10.88
N GLY A 41 22.36 -7.62 -11.24
CA GLY A 41 21.67 -7.76 -12.52
C GLY A 41 20.64 -8.89 -12.57
N GLY A 42 20.28 -9.47 -11.42
CA GLY A 42 19.20 -10.43 -11.29
C GLY A 42 17.79 -9.85 -11.48
N PRO A 43 16.74 -10.69 -11.38
CA PRO A 43 15.36 -10.23 -11.49
C PRO A 43 15.00 -9.25 -10.36
N ALA A 44 14.24 -8.21 -10.68
CA ALA A 44 13.83 -7.20 -9.70
C ALA A 44 12.96 -7.83 -8.59
N THR A 45 13.23 -7.46 -7.34
CA THR A 45 12.40 -7.84 -6.19
C THR A 45 11.25 -6.84 -6.05
N VAL A 46 10.02 -7.34 -5.99
CA VAL A 46 8.84 -6.49 -5.80
C VAL A 46 8.51 -6.39 -4.32
N HIS A 47 8.62 -5.18 -3.76
CA HIS A 47 8.21 -4.88 -2.39
C HIS A 47 6.78 -4.34 -2.37
N ALA A 48 5.92 -4.96 -1.59
CA ALA A 48 4.53 -4.52 -1.44
C ALA A 48 4.34 -3.71 -0.15
N TYR A 49 3.52 -2.68 -0.23
CA TYR A 49 3.08 -1.89 0.91
C TYR A 49 1.56 -1.79 0.94
N ARG A 50 0.97 -1.93 2.13
CA ARG A 50 -0.47 -1.83 2.35
C ARG A 50 -0.82 -0.47 2.92
N ARG A 51 -1.85 0.17 2.36
CA ARG A 51 -2.40 1.41 2.89
C ARG A 51 -3.10 1.15 4.23
N VAL A 52 -2.67 1.85 5.27
CA VAL A 52 -3.27 1.82 6.60
C VAL A 52 -3.55 3.24 7.12
N PRO A 53 -4.53 3.43 8.03
CA PRO A 53 -4.75 4.71 8.69
C PRO A 53 -3.49 5.18 9.40
N ALA A 54 -3.08 6.43 9.19
CA ALA A 54 -1.94 7.01 9.92
C ALA A 54 -2.23 7.24 11.42
N GLY A 55 -3.50 7.13 11.80
CA GLY A 55 -3.99 7.33 13.16
C GLY A 55 -5.35 8.00 13.17
N TYR A 56 -5.87 8.20 14.38
CA TYR A 56 -7.20 8.75 14.62
C TYR A 56 -7.15 9.93 15.58
N SER A 57 -8.11 10.85 15.48
CA SER A 57 -8.24 11.98 16.40
C SER A 57 -8.71 11.48 17.78
N LYS A 58 -8.11 12.01 18.86
CA LYS A 58 -8.31 11.49 20.21
C LYS A 58 -9.75 11.54 20.72
N ARG A 59 -10.53 12.55 20.31
CA ARG A 59 -11.89 12.79 20.82
C ARG A 59 -12.99 12.29 19.88
N LEU A 60 -12.78 12.39 18.57
CA LEU A 60 -13.82 12.11 17.57
C LEU A 60 -13.54 10.86 16.74
N GLY A 61 -12.37 10.21 16.91
CA GLY A 61 -12.01 9.01 16.14
C GLY A 61 -11.87 9.28 14.63
N ILE A 62 -11.62 10.52 14.23
CA ILE A 62 -11.52 10.90 12.80
C ILE A 62 -10.13 10.51 12.30
N GLN A 63 -10.07 9.78 11.18
CA GLN A 63 -8.81 9.37 10.56
C GLN A 63 -7.98 10.58 10.11
N ARG A 64 -6.67 10.57 10.42
CA ARG A 64 -5.75 11.70 10.16
C ARG A 64 -4.89 11.56 8.89
N GLY A 65 -5.31 10.73 7.95
CA GLY A 65 -4.57 10.46 6.71
C GLY A 65 -4.17 9.00 6.56
N TRP A 66 -3.19 8.75 5.71
CA TRP A 66 -2.75 7.41 5.30
C TRP A 66 -1.24 7.26 5.45
N VAL A 67 -0.81 6.03 5.73
CA VAL A 67 0.58 5.58 5.67
C VAL A 67 0.62 4.25 4.93
N TYR A 68 1.73 3.98 4.26
CA TYR A 68 2.01 2.69 3.65
C TYR A 68 2.90 1.87 4.59
N GLU A 69 2.40 0.72 5.01
CA GLU A 69 3.14 -0.23 5.86
C GLU A 69 3.68 -1.37 5.01
N TYR A 70 4.95 -1.72 5.20
CA TYR A 70 5.60 -2.77 4.46
C TYR A 70 4.95 -4.13 4.71
N ALA A 71 4.62 -4.84 3.63
CA ALA A 71 4.06 -6.18 3.67
C ALA A 71 5.13 -7.18 3.21
N PRO A 72 5.90 -7.79 4.14
CA PRO A 72 6.99 -8.70 3.77
C PRO A 72 6.49 -9.94 3.03
N GLY A 73 5.26 -10.39 3.28
CA GLY A 73 4.61 -11.48 2.55
C GLY A 73 4.10 -11.09 1.16
N GLY A 74 4.32 -9.86 0.71
CA GLY A 74 3.81 -9.36 -0.55
C GLY A 74 2.34 -8.96 -0.50
N ARG A 75 1.78 -8.69 -1.68
CA ARG A 75 0.37 -8.33 -1.84
C ARG A 75 -0.52 -9.55 -1.70
N GLU A 76 -1.48 -9.47 -0.77
CA GLU A 76 -2.51 -10.50 -0.61
C GLU A 76 -3.39 -10.57 -1.88
N ARG A 77 -3.42 -11.74 -2.51
CA ARG A 77 -4.32 -12.03 -3.64
C ARG A 77 -5.62 -12.58 -3.09
N HIS A 78 -6.65 -11.74 -3.10
CA HIS A 78 -8.00 -12.17 -2.71
C HIS A 78 -8.78 -12.59 -3.95
N SER A 79 -9.16 -13.86 -4.01
CA SER A 79 -10.14 -14.36 -4.98
C SER A 79 -11.55 -14.00 -4.51
N PRO A 80 -12.38 -13.34 -5.34
CA PRO A 80 -13.78 -13.09 -4.98
C PRO A 80 -14.48 -14.38 -4.59
N LYS A 81 -15.08 -14.43 -3.39
CA LYS A 81 -15.93 -15.53 -2.96
C LYS A 81 -17.36 -15.22 -3.42
N TRP A 82 -17.70 -15.69 -4.62
CA TRP A 82 -19.07 -15.55 -5.12
C TRP A 82 -19.93 -16.71 -4.64
N PRO A 83 -21.23 -16.48 -4.34
CA PRO A 83 -22.12 -17.55 -3.91
C PRO A 83 -22.41 -18.58 -5.03
N TRP A 84 -22.03 -18.26 -6.28
CA TRP A 84 -22.09 -19.18 -7.43
C TRP A 84 -20.71 -19.67 -7.88
N SER A 85 -19.63 -19.38 -7.13
CA SER A 85 -18.34 -20.04 -7.34
C SER A 85 -18.52 -21.52 -7.02
N LYS A 86 -18.33 -22.41 -8.01
CA LYS A 86 -18.37 -23.86 -7.78
C LYS A 86 -17.34 -24.23 -6.70
N PRO A 87 -17.66 -25.17 -5.79
CA PRO A 87 -16.65 -25.75 -4.91
C PRO A 87 -15.58 -26.39 -5.80
N GLY A 88 -14.33 -25.99 -5.60
CA GLY A 88 -13.17 -26.64 -6.20
C GLY A 88 -12.81 -27.92 -5.47
#